data_AF-A0A553PPF8-F1
#
_entry.id   AF-A0A553PPF8-F1
#
_cell.length_a   1.000
_cell.length_b   1.000
_cell.length_c   1.000
_cell.angle_alpha   90.00
_cell.angle_beta   90.00
_cell.angle_gamma   90.00
#
_symmetry.space_group_name_H-M   'P 1'
#
loop_
_entity.id
_entity.type
_entity.pdbx_description
1 polymer ?
#
loop_
_entity_poly.entity_id
_entity_poly.type
_entity_poly.pdbx_seq_one_letter_code
_entity_poly.pdbx_strand_id
1 'polypeptide(L)'
;MKGIGRGRVRPRNCGCLQYHTGLTGRLTTFNFLPTNDNHLANQEYSICIRQEAGMCCVEYTVCTDARSYSLEAKADGINMQDSACSKDYVGIEGGSATCNASPGDVLFTQFCGNVFTTDEAAVLNMPICGKLPRIFLQ
;
A
#
# COMPACT_ATOMS: atom_id res chain seq x y z
N MET A 1 18.12 12.31 -31.27
CA MET A 1 17.85 10.95 -30.74
C MET A 1 17.53 11.10 -29.26
N LYS A 2 16.33 10.67 -28.87
CA LYS A 2 15.71 10.94 -27.56
C LYS A 2 16.38 10.06 -26.50
N GLY A 3 16.99 10.69 -25.49
CA GLY A 3 17.67 9.99 -24.39
C GLY A 3 16.66 9.22 -23.55
N ILE A 4 16.90 7.92 -23.39
CA ILE A 4 16.20 7.05 -22.45
C ILE A 4 16.61 7.51 -21.04
N GLY A 5 15.78 8.34 -20.42
CA GLY A 5 15.84 8.61 -19.00
C GLY A 5 15.46 7.34 -18.26
N ARG A 6 16.44 6.54 -17.85
CA ARG A 6 16.24 5.54 -16.81
C ARG A 6 15.75 6.29 -15.59
N GLY A 7 14.45 6.17 -15.31
CA GLY A 7 13.87 6.58 -14.03
C GLY A 7 14.78 6.07 -12.92
N ARG A 8 15.13 6.97 -12.01
CA ARG A 8 15.99 6.67 -10.87
C ARG A 8 15.31 5.55 -10.10
N VAL A 9 15.76 4.30 -10.26
CA VAL A 9 15.41 3.21 -9.33
C VAL A 9 16.12 3.58 -8.04
N ARG A 10 15.46 4.40 -7.22
CA ARG A 10 15.86 4.63 -5.84
C ARG A 10 15.74 3.25 -5.19
N PRO A 11 16.79 2.75 -4.51
CA PRO A 11 16.65 1.49 -3.81
C PRO A 11 15.45 1.61 -2.89
N ARG A 12 14.55 0.63 -2.93
CA ARG A 12 13.56 0.36 -1.89
C ARG A 12 14.30 -0.03 -0.60
N ASN A 13 15.25 0.78 -0.15
CA ASN A 13 16.25 0.50 0.87
C ASN A 13 16.76 1.75 1.58
N CYS A 14 16.09 2.90 1.39
CA CYS A 14 16.03 3.88 2.47
C CYS A 14 15.38 3.16 3.65
N GLY A 15 15.93 3.28 4.86
CA GLY A 15 15.40 2.64 6.06
C GLY A 15 13.93 2.99 6.31
N CYS A 16 13.35 2.35 7.31
CA CYS A 16 11.96 2.56 7.68
C CYS A 16 11.82 3.93 8.36
N LEU A 17 10.95 4.81 7.85
CA LEU A 17 10.64 6.08 8.54
C LEU A 17 9.56 5.90 9.62
N GLN A 18 8.85 4.77 9.58
CA GLN A 18 7.99 4.30 10.67
C GLN A 18 8.32 2.84 10.94
N TYR A 19 8.30 2.44 12.21
CA TYR A 19 8.56 1.06 12.63
C TYR A 19 7.50 0.64 13.64
N HIS A 20 6.82 -0.47 13.37
CA HIS A 20 5.73 -1.00 14.19
C HIS A 20 6.03 -2.43 14.64
N THR A 21 5.53 -2.77 15.82
CA THR A 21 5.65 -4.10 16.45
C THR A 21 4.32 -4.48 17.07
N GLY A 22 4.14 -5.77 17.39
CA GLY A 22 2.92 -6.27 17.99
C GLY A 22 1.94 -6.84 16.96
N LEU A 23 0.86 -7.42 17.47
CA LEU A 23 -0.12 -8.15 16.65
C LEU A 23 -1.08 -7.23 15.90
N THR A 24 -1.24 -5.99 16.36
CA THR A 24 -2.07 -4.97 15.73
C THR A 24 -1.39 -3.62 15.85
N GLY A 25 -1.72 -2.73 14.92
CA GLY A 25 -1.17 -1.37 14.88
C GLY A 25 -1.90 -0.53 13.86
N ARG A 26 -1.60 0.77 13.87
CA ARG A 26 -2.14 1.72 12.91
C ARG A 26 -1.01 2.38 12.16
N LEU A 27 -1.14 2.42 10.83
CA LEU A 27 -0.22 3.09 9.93
C LEU A 27 -0.89 4.36 9.41
N THR A 28 -0.15 5.47 9.35
CA THR A 28 -0.67 6.72 8.80
C THR A 28 0.36 7.38 7.91
N THR A 29 -0.10 8.18 6.94
CA THR A 29 0.79 9.12 6.27
C THR A 29 1.28 10.17 7.27
N PHE A 30 2.44 10.80 7.00
CA PHE A 30 3.00 11.83 7.89
C PHE A 30 2.14 13.09 8.05
N ASN A 31 1.09 13.24 7.23
CA ASN A 31 0.15 14.35 7.28
C ASN A 31 -1.31 13.85 7.31
N PHE A 32 -1.57 12.71 7.96
CA PHE A 32 -2.94 12.22 8.07
C PHE A 32 -3.71 13.00 9.14
N LEU A 33 -4.79 13.69 8.74
CA LEU A 33 -5.84 14.20 9.62
C LEU A 33 -7.22 13.69 9.15
N PRO A 34 -8.06 13.14 10.06
CA PRO A 34 -9.37 12.58 9.71
C PRO A 34 -10.35 13.55 9.03
N THR A 35 -10.12 14.86 9.16
CA THR A 35 -11.08 15.87 8.73
C THR A 35 -10.83 16.34 7.30
N ASN A 36 -9.60 16.64 6.87
CA ASN A 36 -9.34 17.09 5.49
C ASN A 36 -7.86 17.26 5.06
N ASP A 37 -6.99 16.28 5.30
CA ASP A 37 -5.61 16.38 4.81
C ASP A 37 -5.31 15.43 3.65
N ASN A 38 -4.50 15.92 2.71
CA ASN A 38 -3.91 15.12 1.65
C ASN A 38 -2.56 14.56 2.14
N HIS A 39 -2.13 13.44 1.55
CA HIS A 39 -0.73 13.04 1.72
C HIS A 39 0.18 14.13 1.15
N LEU A 40 1.37 14.27 1.74
CA LEU A 40 2.36 15.24 1.23
C LEU A 40 2.83 14.80 -0.15
N ALA A 41 3.14 15.76 -1.02
CA ALA A 41 3.73 15.45 -2.32
C ALA A 41 5.18 14.94 -2.17
N ASN A 42 5.63 14.16 -3.16
CA ASN A 42 7.00 13.63 -3.24
C ASN A 42 7.43 12.84 -2.00
N GLN A 43 6.49 12.12 -1.38
CA GLN A 43 6.84 11.15 -0.35
C GLN A 43 7.35 9.89 -1.02
N GLU A 44 8.40 9.32 -0.47
CA GLU A 44 8.96 8.07 -0.96
C GLU A 44 9.61 7.39 0.23
N TYR A 45 8.82 6.67 1.01
CA TYR A 45 9.28 6.07 2.25
C TYR A 45 8.72 4.69 2.48
N SER A 46 9.26 4.04 3.51
CA SER A 46 8.77 2.74 3.93
C SER A 46 8.38 2.75 5.39
N ILE A 47 7.33 2.02 5.69
CA ILE A 47 6.95 1.64 7.03
C ILE A 47 7.31 0.16 7.17
N CYS A 48 8.01 -0.17 8.23
CA CYS A 48 8.37 -1.55 8.53
C CYS A 48 7.60 -2.04 9.73
N ILE A 49 7.25 -3.30 9.66
CA ILE A 49 6.52 -4.02 10.68
C ILE A 49 7.43 -5.17 11.09
N ARG A 50 7.48 -5.48 12.38
CA ARG A 50 8.13 -6.71 12.83
C ARG A 50 7.16 -7.87 12.64
N GLN A 51 7.58 -8.92 11.94
CA GLN A 51 6.81 -10.16 11.91
C GLN A 51 6.87 -10.84 13.28
N GLU A 52 5.72 -11.01 13.92
CA GLU A 52 5.61 -11.69 15.22
C GLU A 52 5.70 -13.21 15.05
N ALA A 53 6.22 -13.89 16.08
CA ALA A 53 6.45 -15.32 16.04
C ALA A 53 5.15 -16.10 15.78
N GLY A 54 5.21 -17.08 14.86
CA GLY A 54 4.05 -17.90 14.47
C GLY A 54 3.12 -17.27 13.44
N MET A 55 3.35 -16.02 13.01
CA MET A 55 2.57 -15.38 11.96
C MET A 55 3.27 -15.50 10.60
N CYS A 56 2.52 -15.72 9.53
CA CYS A 56 3.07 -15.89 8.16
C CYS A 56 2.91 -14.66 7.24
N CYS A 57 2.11 -13.69 7.67
CA CYS A 57 1.74 -12.52 6.88
C CYS A 57 1.42 -11.33 7.81
N VAL A 58 1.25 -10.16 7.19
CA VAL A 58 0.55 -9.02 7.77
C VAL A 58 -0.73 -8.77 6.98
N GLU A 59 -1.86 -8.64 7.66
CA GLU A 59 -3.12 -8.22 7.08
C GLU A 59 -3.29 -6.70 7.23
N TYR A 60 -3.61 -6.01 6.14
CA TYR A 60 -3.82 -4.57 6.07
C TYR A 60 -5.30 -4.30 5.81
N THR A 61 -5.88 -3.42 6.62
CA THR A 61 -7.27 -2.96 6.48
C THR A 61 -7.34 -1.45 6.55
N VAL A 62 -8.29 -0.87 5.83
CA VAL A 62 -8.56 0.57 5.91
C VAL A 62 -9.21 0.88 7.25
N CYS A 63 -8.67 1.88 7.96
CA CYS A 63 -9.24 2.33 9.23
C CYS A 63 -10.66 2.89 9.05
N THR A 64 -11.47 2.87 10.11
CA THR A 64 -12.86 3.33 10.08
C THR A 64 -13.02 4.85 10.04
N ASP A 65 -11.92 5.60 10.21
CA ASP A 65 -11.95 7.05 10.17
C ASP A 65 -12.35 7.55 8.77
N ALA A 66 -12.95 8.74 8.73
CA ALA A 66 -13.30 9.38 7.47
C ALA A 66 -12.05 9.58 6.61
N ARG A 67 -12.17 9.33 5.30
CA ARG A 67 -11.09 9.52 4.31
C ARG A 67 -9.80 8.76 4.63
N SER A 68 -9.89 7.58 5.26
CA SER A 68 -8.73 6.75 5.61
C SER A 68 -7.95 6.18 4.42
N TYR A 69 -8.54 6.17 3.22
CA TYR A 69 -7.87 5.71 2.01
C TYR A 69 -8.38 6.47 0.78
N SER A 70 -7.48 7.19 0.12
CA SER A 70 -7.68 7.80 -1.19
C SER A 70 -6.31 8.17 -1.73
N LEU A 71 -5.86 7.49 -2.78
CA LEU A 71 -4.59 7.74 -3.46
C LEU A 71 -4.86 7.86 -4.95
N GLU A 72 -4.12 8.74 -5.63
CA GLU A 72 -4.31 8.98 -7.06
C GLU A 72 -5.79 9.20 -7.43
N ALA A 73 -6.42 10.21 -6.82
CA ALA A 73 -7.85 10.48 -6.97
C ALA A 73 -8.30 10.50 -8.45
N LYS A 74 -8.99 9.45 -8.88
CA LYS A 74 -9.70 9.38 -10.17
C LYS A 74 -11.20 9.49 -9.95
N ALA A 75 -11.89 10.05 -10.94
CA ALA A 75 -13.30 10.39 -10.88
C ALA A 75 -14.21 9.19 -10.58
N ASP A 76 -13.78 7.96 -10.89
CA ASP A 76 -14.66 6.78 -10.85
C ASP A 76 -14.60 6.00 -9.52
N GLY A 77 -13.84 6.44 -8.51
CA GLY A 77 -13.89 5.81 -7.19
C GLY A 77 -13.43 4.34 -7.14
N ILE A 78 -12.71 3.90 -8.17
CA ILE A 78 -12.30 2.50 -8.33
C ILE A 78 -11.00 2.17 -7.60
N ASN A 79 -10.83 0.89 -7.29
CA ASN A 79 -9.56 0.28 -6.95
C ASN A 79 -8.66 0.20 -8.20
N MET A 80 -7.37 0.44 -8.03
CA MET A 80 -6.36 0.30 -9.07
C MET A 80 -5.13 -0.39 -8.52
N GLN A 81 -4.45 -1.15 -9.40
CA GLN A 81 -3.33 -2.00 -9.02
C GLN A 81 -2.17 -1.89 -10.02
N ASP A 82 -0.96 -2.16 -9.51
CA ASP A 82 0.28 -2.25 -10.27
C ASP A 82 0.45 -1.08 -11.26
N SER A 83 0.57 -1.36 -12.56
CA SER A 83 0.87 -0.35 -13.58
C SER A 83 -0.20 0.75 -13.71
N ALA A 84 -1.42 0.52 -13.21
CA ALA A 84 -2.46 1.55 -13.16
C ALA A 84 -2.19 2.62 -12.09
N CYS A 85 -1.33 2.30 -11.11
CA CYS A 85 -0.91 3.16 -10.00
C CYS A 85 0.41 3.86 -10.29
N SER A 86 0.37 4.78 -11.25
CA SER A 86 1.57 5.44 -11.78
C SER A 86 2.02 6.66 -10.97
N LYS A 87 1.17 7.18 -10.07
CA LYS A 87 1.47 8.34 -9.23
C LYS A 87 1.61 7.92 -7.77
N ASP A 88 0.53 8.05 -7.00
CA ASP A 88 0.52 7.82 -5.57
C ASP A 88 0.03 6.41 -5.30
N TYR A 89 0.76 5.63 -4.51
CA TYR A 89 0.40 4.25 -4.24
C TYR A 89 0.93 3.72 -2.92
N VAL A 90 0.22 2.72 -2.41
CA VAL A 90 0.70 1.83 -1.36
C VAL A 90 1.31 0.61 -2.01
N GLY A 91 2.61 0.39 -1.78
CA GLY A 91 3.31 -0.79 -2.22
C GLY A 91 3.29 -1.89 -1.16
N ILE A 92 2.63 -3.01 -1.43
CA ILE A 92 2.67 -4.23 -0.61
C ILE A 92 3.19 -5.35 -1.51
N GLU A 93 4.41 -5.80 -1.26
CA GLU A 93 5.02 -6.87 -2.04
C GLU A 93 4.29 -8.20 -1.80
N GLY A 94 3.79 -8.79 -2.89
CA GLY A 94 3.02 -10.03 -2.82
C GLY A 94 1.66 -9.83 -2.17
N GLY A 95 1.02 -8.69 -2.39
CA GLY A 95 -0.33 -8.39 -1.91
C GLY A 95 -1.36 -9.35 -2.47
N SER A 96 -2.13 -9.99 -1.60
CA SER A 96 -3.14 -11.00 -1.95
C SER A 96 -4.41 -10.87 -1.10
N ALA A 97 -5.51 -11.46 -1.57
CA ALA A 97 -6.77 -11.53 -0.82
C ALA A 97 -6.66 -12.40 0.46
N THR A 98 -5.67 -13.31 0.51
CA THR A 98 -5.51 -14.25 1.61
C THR A 98 -4.05 -14.36 2.03
N CYS A 99 -3.82 -14.58 3.33
CA CYS A 99 -2.48 -14.76 3.90
C CYS A 99 -1.77 -16.06 3.48
N ASN A 100 -2.50 -16.99 2.86
CA ASN A 100 -1.99 -18.29 2.44
C ASN A 100 -1.88 -18.39 0.92
N ALA A 101 -1.51 -17.27 0.27
CA ALA A 101 -1.34 -17.24 -1.18
C ALA A 101 -0.35 -18.33 -1.62
N SER A 102 -0.83 -19.19 -2.51
CA SER A 102 -0.16 -20.35 -3.07
C SER A 102 0.60 -19.96 -4.36
N PRO A 103 1.59 -20.77 -4.78
CA PRO A 103 2.23 -20.57 -6.08
C PRO A 103 1.18 -20.61 -7.21
N GLY A 104 1.11 -19.55 -8.01
CA GLY A 104 0.13 -19.40 -9.10
C GLY A 104 -1.03 -18.46 -8.78
N ASP A 105 -1.18 -18.04 -7.51
CA ASP A 105 -2.13 -16.99 -7.17
C ASP A 105 -1.71 -15.65 -7.79
N VAL A 106 -2.71 -14.86 -8.15
CA VAL A 106 -2.48 -13.48 -8.60
C VAL A 106 -2.05 -12.66 -7.39
N LEU A 107 -0.87 -12.05 -7.52
CA LEU A 107 -0.30 -11.16 -6.52
C LEU A 107 -0.12 -9.79 -7.13
N PHE A 108 -0.38 -8.77 -6.33
CA PHE A 108 -0.18 -7.38 -6.71
C PHE A 108 0.95 -6.78 -5.88
N THR A 109 1.50 -5.67 -6.37
CA THR A 109 2.63 -4.98 -5.72
C THR A 109 2.34 -3.53 -5.37
N GLN A 110 1.34 -2.93 -6.01
CA GLN A 110 0.96 -1.54 -5.84
C GLN A 110 -0.56 -1.42 -5.81
N PHE A 111 -1.07 -0.55 -4.94
CA PHE A 111 -2.49 -0.30 -4.74
C PHE A 111 -2.74 1.20 -4.64
N CYS A 112 -3.75 1.69 -5.36
CA CYS A 112 -4.16 3.09 -5.34
C CYS A 112 -5.67 3.20 -5.63
N GLY A 113 -6.18 4.42 -5.79
CA GLY A 113 -7.60 4.71 -5.95
C GLY A 113 -8.31 5.01 -4.64
N ASN A 114 -9.64 4.81 -4.62
CA ASN A 114 -10.48 5.14 -3.47
C ASN A 114 -11.01 3.90 -2.72
N VAL A 115 -10.74 2.71 -3.24
CA VAL A 115 -11.09 1.43 -2.63
C VAL A 115 -9.82 0.58 -2.53
N PHE A 116 -9.51 0.10 -1.34
CA PHE A 116 -8.36 -0.75 -1.06
C PHE A 116 -8.79 -2.21 -1.07
N THR A 117 -8.46 -2.93 -2.15
CA THR A 117 -8.86 -4.32 -2.33
C THR A 117 -7.99 -5.00 -3.40
N THR A 118 -7.99 -6.33 -3.41
CA THR A 118 -7.42 -7.12 -4.51
C THR A 118 -8.44 -7.40 -5.62
N ASP A 119 -9.72 -7.12 -5.41
CA ASP A 119 -10.80 -7.34 -6.37
C ASP A 119 -11.12 -6.05 -7.14
N GLU A 120 -10.82 -6.02 -8.43
CA GLU A 120 -11.05 -4.85 -9.30
C GLU A 120 -12.54 -4.46 -9.39
N ALA A 121 -13.48 -5.38 -9.18
CA ALA A 121 -14.91 -5.11 -9.23
C ALA A 121 -15.51 -4.69 -7.87
N ALA A 122 -14.73 -4.77 -6.80
CA ALA A 122 -15.24 -4.46 -5.46
C ALA A 122 -15.40 -2.95 -5.25
N VAL A 123 -16.54 -2.60 -4.65
CA VAL A 123 -16.90 -1.22 -4.28
C VAL A 123 -16.67 -0.93 -2.79
N LEU A 124 -16.13 -1.89 -2.05
CA LEU A 124 -15.84 -1.81 -0.62
C LEU A 124 -14.38 -2.19 -0.34
N ASN A 125 -13.80 -1.57 0.68
CA ASN A 125 -12.46 -1.93 1.15
C ASN A 125 -12.47 -3.36 1.67
N MET A 126 -11.49 -4.15 1.24
CA MET A 126 -11.28 -5.54 1.67
C MET A 126 -9.87 -5.70 2.25
N PRO A 127 -9.66 -6.62 3.20
CA PRO A 127 -8.33 -6.89 3.73
C PRO A 127 -7.37 -7.34 2.63
N ILE A 128 -6.12 -6.86 2.69
CA ILE A 128 -5.04 -7.29 1.81
C ILE A 128 -3.93 -7.88 2.68
N CYS A 129 -3.42 -9.02 2.27
CA CYS A 129 -2.37 -9.74 2.98
C CYS A 129 -1.03 -9.50 2.28
N GLY A 130 0.01 -9.16 3.03
CA GLY A 130 1.38 -9.05 2.52
C GLY A 130 2.32 -10.05 3.21
N LYS A 131 3.14 -10.75 2.43
CA LYS A 131 4.16 -11.67 2.97
C LYS A 131 5.39 -10.94 3.53
N LEU A 132 5.67 -9.75 3.01
CA LEU A 132 6.77 -8.93 3.52
C LEU A 132 6.23 -7.89 4.50
N PRO A 133 6.88 -7.71 5.66
CA PRO A 133 6.41 -6.79 6.68
C PRO A 133 6.97 -5.39 6.40
N ARG A 134 6.84 -4.94 5.16
CA ARG A 134 7.25 -3.63 4.69
C ARG A 134 6.25 -3.11 3.69
N ILE A 135 5.77 -1.92 3.96
CA ILE A 135 4.86 -1.18 3.08
C ILE A 135 5.59 0.06 2.57
N PHE A 136 5.44 0.31 1.28
CA PHE A 136 6.04 1.46 0.60
C PHE A 136 4.96 2.49 0.31
N LEU A 137 5.27 3.77 0.47
CA LEU A 137 4.34 4.86 0.19
C LEU A 137 5.02 5.84 -0.77
N GLN A 138 4.37 6.07 -1.90
CA GLN A 138 4.74 7.02 -2.95
C GLN A 138 3.60 8.01 -3.15
#